data_AF-A0A7C2J146-F1
#
_entry.id   AF-A0A7C2J146-F1
#
_cell.length_a   1.000
_cell.length_b   1.000
_cell.length_c   1.000
_cell.angle_alpha   90.00
_cell.angle_beta   90.00
_cell.angle_gamma   90.00
#
_symmetry.space_group_name_H-M   'P 1'
#
loop_
_entity.id
_entity.type
_entity.pdbx_description
1 polymer ?
#
loop_
_entity_poly.entity_id
_entity_poly.type
_entity_poly.pdbx_seq_one_letter_code
_entity_poly.pdbx_strand_id
1 'polypeptide(L)'
;LEFVLLYWGLVFTHASRGIIFFYLQPFFTAIGAHFLLRGDRLNAIKVAGLVVAFFGLVAVFGARSVTLGPLYWLGDLMQVGGGLCWALTTLYIKRMAGSTRHTHYQTMFSQLFFSIPVLGLAWLVFQRGDAVVLSAPVVGAFVYQAVVIAFVSYLSWFWMIHHYSVSRLSSFTFLVPLFGVALSGLILRESIPLLLWVGLALVGAGIFLVNRPSKAPVRV
;
A
#
# COMPACT_ATOMS: atom_id res chain seq x y z
N LEU A 1 -1.78 -10.18 8.45
CA LEU A 1 -2.81 -9.46 9.26
C LEU A 1 -3.39 -8.28 8.48
N GLU A 2 -2.54 -7.48 7.84
CA GLU A 2 -2.86 -6.37 6.95
C GLU A 2 -3.96 -6.69 5.92
N PHE A 3 -3.89 -7.84 5.25
CA PHE A 3 -4.90 -8.24 4.27
C PHE A 3 -6.26 -8.57 4.89
N VAL A 4 -6.27 -9.22 6.06
CA VAL A 4 -7.53 -9.52 6.77
C VAL A 4 -8.23 -8.22 7.15
N LEU A 5 -7.47 -7.26 7.68
CA LEU A 5 -7.99 -5.94 8.05
C LEU A 5 -8.47 -5.16 6.82
N LEU A 6 -7.70 -5.18 5.72
CA LEU A 6 -8.06 -4.54 4.46
C LEU A 6 -9.37 -5.10 3.90
N TYR A 7 -9.49 -6.42 3.72
CA TYR A 7 -10.66 -7.03 3.09
C TYR A 7 -11.90 -7.01 4.00
N TRP A 8 -11.75 -7.30 5.29
CA TRP A 8 -12.90 -7.28 6.22
C TRP A 8 -13.35 -5.84 6.50
N GLY A 9 -12.45 -4.86 6.51
CA GLY A 9 -12.81 -3.45 6.65
C GLY A 9 -13.76 -2.97 5.55
N LEU A 10 -13.63 -3.48 4.33
CA LEU A 10 -14.51 -3.16 3.20
C LEU A 10 -15.95 -3.67 3.37
N VAL A 11 -16.22 -4.54 4.33
CA VAL A 11 -17.60 -4.93 4.69
C VAL A 11 -18.33 -3.78 5.39
N PHE A 12 -17.59 -2.90 6.09
CA PHE A 12 -18.14 -1.82 6.89
C PHE A 12 -17.94 -0.43 6.27
N THR A 13 -16.87 -0.22 5.49
CA THR A 13 -16.57 1.05 4.82
C THR A 13 -16.49 0.87 3.30
N HIS A 14 -16.61 1.97 2.57
CA HIS A 14 -16.52 1.96 1.11
C HIS A 14 -15.08 1.92 0.63
N ALA A 15 -14.82 1.28 -0.51
CA ALA A 15 -13.47 1.15 -1.04
C ALA A 15 -12.76 2.49 -1.27
N SER A 16 -13.47 3.50 -1.81
CA SER A 16 -12.91 4.84 -2.03
C SER A 16 -12.52 5.56 -0.74
N ARG A 17 -13.25 5.31 0.35
CA ARG A 17 -12.94 5.90 1.66
C ARG A 17 -11.84 5.10 2.36
N GLY A 18 -11.98 3.78 2.36
CA GLY A 18 -11.05 2.87 3.01
C GLY A 18 -9.63 2.98 2.46
N ILE A 19 -9.48 3.21 1.16
CA ILE A 19 -8.16 3.37 0.55
C ILE A 19 -7.43 4.60 1.09
N ILE A 20 -8.12 5.70 1.39
CA ILE A 20 -7.49 6.90 2.00
C ILE A 20 -6.87 6.54 3.35
N PHE A 21 -7.60 5.80 4.18
CA PHE A 21 -7.12 5.36 5.50
C PHE A 21 -6.02 4.31 5.42
N PHE A 22 -6.13 3.37 4.48
CA PHE A 22 -5.10 2.36 4.26
C PHE A 22 -3.77 2.99 3.81
N TYR A 23 -3.84 4.00 2.94
CA TYR A 23 -2.68 4.78 2.50
C TYR A 23 -2.19 5.81 3.52
N LEU A 24 -2.56 5.70 4.79
CA LEU A 24 -1.73 6.22 5.88
C LEU A 24 -0.44 5.40 6.07
N GLN A 25 -0.36 4.20 5.46
CA GLN A 25 0.81 3.33 5.45
C GLN A 25 2.15 4.06 5.18
N PRO A 26 2.30 4.94 4.17
CA PRO A 26 3.56 5.64 3.92
C PRO A 26 3.99 6.56 5.06
N PHE A 27 3.04 7.17 5.79
CA PHE A 27 3.34 7.96 6.98
C PHE A 27 3.85 7.07 8.11
N PHE A 28 3.15 5.96 8.39
CA PHE A 28 3.61 5.00 9.40
C PHE A 28 4.99 4.43 9.05
N THR A 29 5.24 4.11 7.78
CA THR A 29 6.55 3.65 7.34
C THR A 29 7.62 4.72 7.49
N ALA A 30 7.35 5.98 7.12
CA ALA A 30 8.33 7.05 7.26
C ALA A 30 8.65 7.39 8.73
N ILE A 31 7.62 7.41 9.59
CA ILE A 31 7.77 7.61 11.04
C ILE A 31 8.58 6.46 11.64
N GLY A 32 8.17 5.21 11.37
CA GLY A 32 8.88 4.05 11.89
C GLY A 32 10.31 3.95 11.34
N ALA A 33 10.56 4.34 10.09
CA ALA A 33 11.90 4.38 9.51
C ALA A 33 12.80 5.39 10.22
N HIS A 34 12.26 6.57 10.57
CA HIS A 34 13.01 7.59 11.30
C HIS A 34 13.56 7.10 12.65
N PHE A 35 12.78 6.27 13.36
CA PHE A 35 13.18 5.73 14.68
C PHE A 35 13.94 4.40 14.60
N LEU A 36 13.56 3.51 13.68
CA LEU A 36 14.03 2.12 13.68
C LEU A 36 15.18 1.85 12.69
N LEU A 37 15.38 2.71 11.68
CA LEU A 37 16.33 2.47 10.59
C LEU A 37 17.43 3.56 10.54
N ARG A 38 18.68 3.10 10.45
CA ARG A 38 19.82 4.01 10.25
C ARG A 38 19.86 4.47 8.80
N GLY A 39 19.95 5.78 8.57
CA GLY A 39 20.08 6.38 7.23
C GLY A 39 18.77 6.76 6.55
N ASP A 40 17.61 6.39 7.09
CA ASP A 40 16.30 6.79 6.53
C ASP A 40 15.52 7.70 7.48
N ARG A 41 16.11 8.86 7.79
CA ARG A 41 15.48 9.86 8.66
C ARG A 41 14.47 10.71 7.89
N LEU A 42 13.36 11.00 8.55
CA LEU A 42 12.46 12.10 8.20
C LEU A 42 13.18 13.45 8.27
N ASN A 43 12.90 14.31 7.29
CA ASN A 43 13.24 15.73 7.29
C ASN A 43 11.99 16.52 6.86
N ALA A 44 12.00 17.84 7.04
CA ALA A 44 10.85 18.68 6.72
C ALA A 44 10.38 18.55 5.27
N ILE A 45 11.31 18.39 4.32
CA ILE A 45 10.99 18.24 2.88
C ILE A 45 10.27 16.91 2.61
N LYS A 46 10.72 15.80 3.21
CA LYS A 46 10.05 14.49 3.11
C LYS A 46 8.65 14.54 3.71
N VAL A 47 8.50 15.16 4.88
CA VAL A 47 7.17 15.32 5.51
C VAL A 47 6.26 16.13 4.60
N ALA A 48 6.71 17.29 4.12
CA ALA A 48 5.93 18.12 3.21
C ALA A 48 5.54 17.35 1.93
N GLY A 49 6.48 16.61 1.33
CA GLY A 49 6.19 15.81 0.14
C GLY A 49 5.19 14.68 0.38
N LEU A 50 5.26 13.97 1.51
CA LEU A 50 4.27 12.96 1.89
C LEU A 50 2.88 13.58 2.09
N VAL A 51 2.82 14.74 2.77
CA VAL A 51 1.56 15.47 2.99
C VAL A 51 0.95 15.92 1.66
N VAL A 52 1.75 16.51 0.77
CA VAL A 52 1.30 16.93 -0.56
C VAL A 52 0.78 15.74 -1.38
N ALA A 53 1.49 14.62 -1.39
CA ALA A 53 1.04 13.42 -2.10
C ALA A 53 -0.25 12.85 -1.51
N PHE A 54 -0.37 12.81 -0.19
CA PHE A 54 -1.58 12.35 0.49
C PHE A 54 -2.78 13.23 0.18
N PHE A 55 -2.63 14.55 0.15
CA PHE A 55 -3.71 15.44 -0.28
C PHE A 55 -4.10 15.24 -1.75
N GLY A 56 -3.15 14.87 -2.61
CA GLY A 56 -3.47 14.43 -3.98
C GLY A 56 -4.37 13.20 -4.00
N LEU A 57 -4.09 12.21 -3.15
CA LEU A 57 -4.95 11.04 -2.97
C LEU A 57 -6.35 11.43 -2.44
N VAL A 58 -6.39 12.24 -1.38
CA VAL A 58 -7.64 12.72 -0.77
C VAL A 58 -8.47 13.53 -1.76
N ALA A 59 -7.86 14.33 -2.63
CA ALA A 59 -8.57 15.08 -3.65
C ALA A 59 -9.36 14.13 -4.58
N VAL A 60 -8.74 13.03 -5.04
CA VAL A 60 -9.40 12.09 -5.96
C VAL A 60 -10.50 11.28 -5.30
N PHE A 61 -10.28 10.83 -4.06
CA PHE A 61 -11.15 9.84 -3.41
C PHE A 61 -12.07 10.41 -2.34
N GLY A 62 -11.73 11.56 -1.75
CA GLY A 62 -12.46 12.17 -0.63
C GLY A 62 -13.73 12.92 -1.05
N ALA A 63 -13.84 13.34 -2.31
CA ALA A 63 -14.99 14.11 -2.81
C ALA A 63 -16.25 13.26 -3.07
N ARG A 64 -16.18 11.93 -2.92
CA ARG A 64 -17.35 11.08 -3.11
C ARG A 64 -18.27 11.20 -1.90
N SER A 65 -19.45 11.80 -2.09
CA SER A 65 -20.52 11.77 -1.09
C SER A 65 -21.00 10.33 -0.98
N VAL A 66 -20.78 9.70 0.18
CA VAL A 66 -21.17 8.32 0.39
C VAL A 66 -22.05 8.21 1.61
N THR A 67 -23.21 7.56 1.45
CA THR A 67 -24.05 7.15 2.58
C THR A 67 -23.29 6.12 3.40
N LEU A 68 -23.00 6.48 4.66
CA LEU A 68 -22.26 5.65 5.59
C LEU A 68 -23.24 4.83 6.45
N GLY A 69 -23.00 3.53 6.55
CA GLY A 69 -23.73 2.67 7.49
C GLY A 69 -23.27 2.92 8.94
N PRO A 70 -24.00 2.47 9.96
CA PRO A 70 -23.73 2.79 11.37
C PRO A 70 -22.35 2.32 11.89
N LEU A 71 -21.76 1.30 11.27
CA LEU A 71 -20.47 0.72 11.67
C LEU A 71 -19.30 1.17 10.77
N TYR A 72 -19.46 2.23 9.97
CA TYR A 72 -18.41 2.68 9.03
C TYR A 72 -17.06 2.95 9.70
N TRP A 73 -17.08 3.48 10.92
CA TRP A 73 -15.89 3.83 11.68
C TRP A 73 -15.05 2.60 12.04
N LEU A 74 -15.69 1.44 12.22
CA LEU A 74 -14.99 0.18 12.45
C LEU A 74 -14.22 -0.22 11.19
N GLY A 75 -14.86 -0.11 10.03
CA GLY A 75 -14.20 -0.29 8.74
C GLY A 75 -13.02 0.64 8.56
N ASP A 76 -13.18 1.93 8.83
CA ASP A 76 -12.11 2.91 8.73
C ASP A 76 -10.94 2.57 9.67
N LEU A 77 -11.22 2.19 10.92
CA LEU A 77 -10.19 1.78 11.89
C LEU A 77 -9.45 0.52 11.43
N MET A 78 -10.16 -0.44 10.84
CA MET A 78 -9.53 -1.62 10.25
C MET A 78 -8.61 -1.25 9.10
N GLN A 79 -8.98 -0.30 8.24
CA GLN A 79 -8.11 0.16 7.15
C GLN A 79 -6.84 0.84 7.68
N VAL A 80 -6.96 1.69 8.70
CA VAL A 80 -5.80 2.29 9.39
C VAL A 80 -4.91 1.19 9.99
N GLY A 81 -5.51 0.22 10.68
CA GLY A 81 -4.79 -0.93 11.25
C GLY A 81 -4.08 -1.76 10.18
N GLY A 82 -4.73 -1.97 9.03
CA GLY A 82 -4.14 -2.65 7.87
C GLY A 82 -2.91 -1.92 7.33
N GLY A 83 -3.02 -0.60 7.16
CA GLY A 83 -1.90 0.24 6.74
C GLY A 83 -0.75 0.26 7.74
N LEU A 84 -1.05 0.27 9.05
CA LEU A 84 -0.05 0.16 10.12
C LEU A 84 0.66 -1.19 10.10
N CYS A 85 -0.08 -2.31 10.00
CA CYS A 85 0.50 -3.64 9.91
C CYS A 85 1.43 -3.75 8.69
N TRP A 86 1.00 -3.24 7.53
CA TRP A 86 1.84 -3.22 6.32
C TRP A 86 3.12 -2.42 6.53
N ALA A 87 3.02 -1.25 7.16
CA ALA A 87 4.18 -0.42 7.46
C ALA A 87 5.17 -1.14 8.39
N LEU A 88 4.67 -1.81 9.42
CA LEU A 88 5.48 -2.61 10.35
C LEU A 88 6.15 -3.78 9.63
N THR A 89 5.44 -4.51 8.77
CA THR A 89 6.01 -5.58 7.92
C THR A 89 7.15 -5.03 7.07
N THR A 90 6.94 -3.89 6.39
CA THR A 90 7.95 -3.24 5.54
C THR A 90 9.20 -2.85 6.33
N LEU A 91 9.01 -2.28 7.53
CA LEU A 91 10.11 -1.88 8.41
C LEU A 91 10.88 -3.08 8.96
N TYR A 92 10.17 -4.14 9.35
CA TYR A 92 10.75 -5.38 9.83
C TYR A 92 11.63 -6.03 8.75
N ILE A 93 11.10 -6.16 7.54
CA ILE A 93 11.85 -6.69 6.39
C ILE A 93 13.10 -5.84 6.13
N LYS A 94 12.97 -4.50 6.08
CA LYS A 94 14.12 -3.62 5.87
C LYS A 94 15.18 -3.76 6.95
N ARG A 95 14.77 -3.91 8.21
CA ARG A 95 15.69 -4.09 9.34
C ARG A 95 16.43 -5.42 9.23
N MET A 96 15.73 -6.50 8.93
CA MET A 96 16.33 -7.82 8.72
C MET A 96 17.30 -7.82 7.53
N ALA A 97 16.91 -7.20 6.42
CA ALA A 97 17.75 -7.03 5.24
C ALA A 97 19.10 -6.35 5.56
N GLY A 98 19.11 -5.44 6.53
CA GLY A 98 20.32 -4.76 6.99
C GLY A 98 21.12 -5.49 8.08
N SER A 99 20.49 -6.40 8.85
CA SER A 99 21.13 -7.07 9.99
C SER A 99 21.53 -8.52 9.74
N THR A 100 20.97 -9.17 8.71
CA THR A 100 21.17 -10.59 8.41
C THR A 100 21.52 -10.78 6.95
N ARG A 101 22.30 -11.81 6.61
CA ARG A 101 22.59 -12.19 5.20
C ARG A 101 21.41 -12.89 4.52
N HIS A 102 20.16 -12.59 4.91
CA HIS A 102 19.00 -13.19 4.27
C HIS A 102 18.78 -12.60 2.89
N THR A 103 18.61 -13.47 1.90
CA THR A 103 18.30 -13.03 0.53
C THR A 103 16.81 -12.71 0.41
N HIS A 104 16.46 -11.85 -0.54
CA HIS A 104 15.07 -11.46 -0.85
C HIS A 104 14.15 -12.69 -1.06
N TYR A 105 14.70 -13.78 -1.62
CA TYR A 105 14.00 -15.04 -1.84
C TYR A 105 13.65 -15.76 -0.53
N GLN A 106 14.54 -15.73 0.47
CA GLN A 106 14.28 -16.32 1.78
C GLN A 106 13.17 -15.56 2.52
N THR A 107 13.18 -14.23 2.44
CA THR A 107 12.11 -13.40 3.00
C THR A 107 10.76 -13.72 2.37
N MET A 108 10.72 -13.83 1.04
CA MET A 108 9.49 -14.17 0.31
C MET A 108 8.99 -15.57 0.67
N PHE A 109 9.89 -16.56 0.75
CA PHE A 109 9.54 -17.92 1.13
C PHE A 109 8.97 -17.99 2.55
N SER A 110 9.63 -17.36 3.53
CA SER A 110 9.13 -17.31 4.91
C SER A 110 7.77 -16.63 4.98
N GLN A 111 7.57 -15.52 4.28
CA GLN A 111 6.28 -14.84 4.26
C GLN A 111 5.18 -15.74 3.70
N LEU A 112 5.42 -16.46 2.60
CA LEU A 112 4.45 -17.40 2.04
C LEU A 112 4.16 -18.55 3.01
N PHE A 113 5.20 -19.15 3.58
CA PHE A 113 5.08 -20.29 4.49
C PHE A 113 4.19 -19.97 5.71
N PHE A 114 4.36 -18.79 6.31
CA PHE A 114 3.52 -18.36 7.45
C PHE A 114 2.17 -17.80 7.03
N SER A 115 2.04 -17.22 5.83
CA SER A 115 0.78 -16.64 5.37
C SER A 115 -0.24 -17.69 4.98
N ILE A 116 0.17 -18.82 4.40
CA ILE A 116 -0.73 -19.90 3.96
C ILE A 116 -1.65 -20.40 5.09
N PRO A 117 -1.15 -20.84 6.27
CA PRO A 117 -2.03 -21.33 7.33
C PRO A 117 -2.93 -20.23 7.89
N VAL A 118 -2.42 -19.00 8.03
CA VAL A 118 -3.20 -17.86 8.56
C VAL A 118 -4.33 -17.47 7.62
N LEU A 119 -4.05 -17.37 6.31
CA LEU A 119 -5.05 -17.06 5.29
C LEU A 119 -6.01 -18.22 5.07
N GLY A 120 -5.55 -19.47 5.16
CA GLY A 120 -6.40 -20.66 5.10
C GLY A 120 -7.40 -20.71 6.27
N LEU A 121 -6.96 -20.43 7.49
CA LEU A 121 -7.84 -20.30 8.66
C LEU A 121 -8.82 -19.14 8.51
N ALA A 122 -8.35 -17.98 8.05
CA ALA A 122 -9.23 -16.84 7.79
C ALA A 122 -10.29 -17.18 6.75
N TRP A 123 -9.93 -17.89 5.68
CA TRP A 123 -10.89 -18.36 4.68
C TRP A 123 -11.96 -19.26 5.31
N LEU A 124 -11.58 -20.23 6.14
CA LEU A 124 -12.55 -21.09 6.84
C LEU A 124 -13.51 -20.32 7.77
N VAL A 125 -13.03 -19.26 8.42
CA VAL A 125 -13.83 -18.47 9.38
C VAL A 125 -14.73 -17.44 8.68
N PHE A 126 -14.27 -16.83 7.60
CA PHE A 126 -14.93 -15.69 6.97
C PHE A 126 -15.66 -16.03 5.66
N GLN A 127 -15.45 -17.21 5.07
CA GLN A 127 -16.15 -17.60 3.85
C GLN A 127 -17.64 -17.82 4.14
N ARG A 128 -18.50 -17.27 3.28
CA ARG A 128 -19.97 -17.31 3.41
C ARG A 128 -20.63 -18.60 2.92
N GLY A 129 -19.84 -19.67 2.71
CA GLY A 129 -20.35 -20.95 2.22
C GLY A 129 -20.66 -21.01 0.71
N ASP A 130 -20.34 -19.96 -0.05
CA ASP A 130 -20.56 -19.96 -1.51
C ASP A 130 -19.63 -20.94 -2.22
N ALA A 131 -20.19 -21.72 -3.15
CA ALA A 131 -19.43 -22.67 -3.96
C ALA A 131 -18.45 -21.93 -4.88
N VAL A 132 -17.20 -22.41 -4.94
CA VAL A 132 -16.19 -21.87 -5.86
C VAL A 132 -16.50 -22.32 -7.27
N VAL A 133 -16.99 -21.40 -8.10
CA VAL A 133 -17.25 -21.66 -9.52
C VAL A 133 -15.96 -21.46 -10.32
N LEU A 134 -15.33 -22.57 -10.70
CA LEU A 134 -14.11 -22.57 -11.52
C LEU A 134 -14.47 -22.45 -13.00
N SER A 135 -14.69 -21.22 -13.46
CA SER A 135 -14.82 -20.91 -14.89
C SER A 135 -13.46 -20.52 -15.48
N ALA A 136 -13.29 -20.66 -16.81
CA ALA A 136 -12.04 -20.25 -17.47
C ALA A 136 -11.64 -18.78 -17.20
N PRO A 137 -12.57 -17.80 -17.18
CA PRO A 137 -12.25 -16.43 -16.77
C PRO A 137 -11.77 -16.32 -15.31
N VAL A 138 -12.37 -17.08 -14.38
CA VAL A 138 -11.97 -17.08 -12.96
C VAL A 138 -10.57 -17.66 -12.80
N VAL A 139 -10.27 -18.77 -13.48
CA VAL A 139 -8.93 -19.38 -13.46
C VAL A 139 -7.91 -18.42 -14.09
N GLY A 140 -8.24 -17.77 -15.20
CA GLY A 140 -7.38 -16.77 -15.82
C GLY A 140 -7.07 -15.58 -14.90
N ALA A 141 -8.10 -15.03 -14.24
CA ALA A 141 -7.94 -13.95 -13.27
C ALA A 141 -7.11 -14.40 -12.06
N PHE A 142 -7.30 -15.63 -11.56
CA PHE A 142 -6.52 -16.20 -10.48
C PHE A 142 -5.04 -16.37 -10.85
N VAL A 143 -4.75 -16.90 -12.04
CA VAL A 143 -3.36 -17.05 -12.54
C VAL A 143 -2.69 -15.69 -12.68
N TYR A 144 -3.39 -14.71 -13.25
CA TYR A 144 -2.88 -13.34 -13.34
C TYR A 144 -2.57 -12.75 -11.96
N GLN A 145 -3.49 -12.91 -11.01
CA GLN A 145 -3.32 -12.45 -9.64
C GLN A 145 -2.14 -13.16 -8.94
N ALA A 146 -1.99 -14.47 -9.12
CA ALA A 146 -0.93 -15.23 -8.47
C ALA A 146 0.46 -14.93 -9.07
N VAL A 147 0.57 -14.91 -10.40
CA VAL A 147 1.87 -14.80 -11.08
C VAL A 147 2.30 -13.34 -11.20
N VAL A 148 1.45 -12.48 -11.76
CA VAL A 148 1.84 -11.10 -12.08
C VAL A 148 1.75 -10.22 -10.83
N ILE A 149 0.61 -10.27 -10.14
CA ILE A 149 0.38 -9.39 -9.00
C ILE A 149 1.14 -9.90 -7.76
N ALA A 150 0.91 -11.13 -7.34
CA ALA A 150 1.52 -11.63 -6.11
C ALA A 150 3.00 -11.97 -6.28
N PHE A 151 3.40 -12.79 -7.27
CA PHE A 151 4.79 -13.21 -7.38
C PHE A 151 5.72 -12.09 -7.90
N VAL A 152 5.48 -11.58 -9.11
CA VAL A 152 6.38 -10.58 -9.74
C VAL A 152 6.43 -9.30 -8.91
N SER A 153 5.28 -8.72 -8.55
CA SER A 153 5.26 -7.42 -7.87
C SER A 153 5.85 -7.49 -6.45
N TYR A 154 5.58 -8.55 -5.68
CA TYR A 154 6.20 -8.68 -4.35
C TYR A 154 7.70 -8.97 -4.43
N LEU A 155 8.15 -9.79 -5.39
CA LEU A 155 9.58 -10.04 -5.57
C LEU A 155 10.32 -8.73 -5.89
N SER A 156 9.76 -7.91 -6.79
CA SER A 156 10.28 -6.57 -7.09
C SER A 156 10.23 -5.67 -5.85
N TRP A 157 9.13 -5.69 -5.09
CA TRP A 157 8.98 -4.90 -3.87
C TRP A 157 10.04 -5.25 -2.80
N PHE A 158 10.28 -6.54 -2.55
CA PHE A 158 11.30 -6.96 -1.59
C PHE A 158 12.71 -6.63 -2.07
N TRP A 159 13.00 -6.82 -3.35
CA TRP A 159 14.26 -6.37 -3.93
C TRP A 159 14.45 -4.86 -3.73
N MET A 160 13.43 -4.05 -4.00
CA MET A 160 13.48 -2.62 -3.78
C MET A 160 13.69 -2.27 -2.31
N ILE A 161 12.97 -2.91 -1.38
CA ILE A 161 13.14 -2.68 0.06
C ILE A 161 14.60 -2.90 0.46
N HIS A 162 15.27 -3.95 -0.02
CA HIS A 162 16.66 -4.19 0.34
C HIS A 162 17.59 -3.07 -0.15
N HIS A 163 17.39 -2.56 -1.38
CA HIS A 163 18.31 -1.63 -2.03
C HIS A 163 18.02 -0.14 -1.77
N TYR A 164 16.77 0.24 -1.53
CA TYR A 164 16.36 1.64 -1.41
C TYR A 164 15.81 1.97 -0.01
N SER A 165 15.72 3.27 0.28
CA SER A 165 15.09 3.77 1.51
C SER A 165 13.58 3.53 1.47
N VAL A 166 13.03 2.89 2.49
CA VAL A 166 11.60 2.54 2.56
C VAL A 166 10.71 3.78 2.60
N SER A 167 11.16 4.90 3.18
CA SER A 167 10.39 6.14 3.20
C SER A 167 10.18 6.70 1.79
N ARG A 168 11.20 6.61 0.93
CA ARG A 168 11.09 7.04 -0.48
C ARG A 168 10.22 6.08 -1.27
N LEU A 169 10.45 4.78 -1.15
CA LEU A 169 9.64 3.76 -1.83
C LEU A 169 8.15 3.90 -1.47
N SER A 170 7.86 4.11 -0.19
CA SER A 170 6.47 4.24 0.29
C SER A 170 5.76 5.46 -0.32
N SER A 171 6.47 6.53 -0.70
CA SER A 171 5.83 7.66 -1.37
C SER A 171 5.30 7.29 -2.76
N PHE A 172 5.94 6.34 -3.46
CA PHE A 172 5.47 5.89 -4.77
C PHE A 172 4.19 5.06 -4.69
N THR A 173 3.87 4.47 -3.53
CA THR A 173 2.65 3.67 -3.39
C THR A 173 1.40 4.53 -3.56
N PHE A 174 1.46 5.84 -3.28
CA PHE A 174 0.37 6.78 -3.57
C PHE A 174 -0.05 6.80 -5.05
N LEU A 175 0.82 6.39 -5.99
CA LEU A 175 0.45 6.32 -7.41
C LEU A 175 -0.48 5.14 -7.72
N VAL A 176 -0.45 4.07 -6.93
CA VAL A 176 -1.23 2.84 -7.18
C VAL A 176 -2.73 3.12 -7.34
N PRO A 177 -3.42 3.80 -6.40
CA PRO A 177 -4.85 4.08 -6.56
C PRO A 177 -5.15 5.02 -7.73
N LEU A 178 -4.23 5.92 -8.09
CA LEU A 178 -4.40 6.84 -9.22
C LEU A 178 -4.25 6.12 -10.56
N PHE A 179 -3.27 5.22 -10.68
CA PHE A 179 -3.17 4.32 -11.83
C PHE A 179 -4.38 3.39 -11.92
N GLY A 180 -4.93 2.94 -10.78
CA GLY A 180 -6.18 2.18 -10.76
C GLY A 180 -7.33 2.92 -11.46
N VAL A 181 -7.54 4.20 -11.14
CA VAL A 181 -8.58 5.03 -11.79
C VAL A 181 -8.23 5.34 -13.25
N ALA A 182 -6.97 5.62 -13.56
CA ALA A 182 -6.55 5.90 -14.93
C ALA A 182 -6.75 4.69 -15.85
N LEU A 183 -6.35 3.49 -15.39
CA LEU A 183 -6.51 2.25 -16.11
C LEU A 183 -7.97 1.81 -16.18
N SER A 184 -8.80 2.11 -15.18
CA SER A 184 -10.24 1.85 -15.28
C SER A 184 -10.87 2.69 -16.39
N GLY A 185 -10.52 3.97 -16.48
CA GLY A 185 -10.94 4.82 -17.59
C GLY A 185 -10.50 4.31 -18.96
N LEU A 186 -9.28 3.78 -19.07
CA LEU A 186 -8.72 3.27 -20.33
C LEU A 186 -9.30 1.91 -20.76
N ILE A 187 -9.37 0.96 -19.83
CA ILE A 187 -9.72 -0.43 -20.11
C ILE A 187 -11.24 -0.63 -20.05
N LEU A 188 -11.89 -0.11 -19.01
CA LEU A 188 -13.34 -0.23 -18.78
C LEU A 188 -14.13 0.89 -19.47
N ARG A 189 -13.45 1.85 -20.12
CA ARG A 189 -14.04 3.03 -20.80
C ARG A 189 -14.88 3.91 -19.86
N GLU A 190 -14.50 3.95 -18.58
CA GLU A 190 -15.13 4.82 -17.59
C GLU A 190 -14.72 6.29 -17.77
N SER A 191 -15.60 7.21 -17.35
CA SER A 191 -15.27 8.64 -17.37
C SER A 191 -14.18 8.96 -16.34
N ILE A 192 -13.05 9.48 -16.84
CA ILE A 192 -11.95 9.91 -15.99
C ILE A 192 -12.29 11.28 -15.37
N PRO A 193 -12.40 11.40 -14.03
CA PRO A 193 -12.73 12.66 -13.40
C PRO A 193 -11.58 13.66 -13.54
N LEU A 194 -11.89 14.95 -13.73
CA LEU A 194 -10.87 16.01 -13.80
C LEU A 194 -9.99 16.05 -12.54
N LEU A 195 -10.59 15.70 -11.40
CA LEU A 195 -9.92 15.59 -10.11
C LEU A 195 -8.75 14.59 -10.11
N LEU A 196 -8.77 13.57 -11.00
CA LEU A 196 -7.64 12.64 -11.16
C LEU A 196 -6.37 13.37 -11.60
N TRP A 197 -6.47 14.31 -12.52
CA TRP A 197 -5.32 15.07 -13.02
C TRP A 197 -4.70 15.95 -11.93
N VAL A 198 -5.54 16.59 -11.12
CA VAL A 198 -5.11 17.35 -9.94
C VAL A 198 -4.43 16.41 -8.94
N GLY A 199 -5.02 15.25 -8.68
CA GLY A 199 -4.43 14.21 -7.83
C GLY A 199 -3.06 13.74 -8.31
N LEU A 200 -2.93 13.43 -9.61
CA LEU A 200 -1.67 13.03 -10.25
C LEU A 200 -0.60 14.12 -10.13
N ALA A 201 -0.97 15.38 -10.34
CA ALA A 201 -0.05 16.50 -10.20
C ALA A 201 0.45 16.64 -8.75
N LEU A 202 -0.45 16.57 -7.77
CA LEU A 202 -0.11 16.66 -6.34
C LEU A 202 0.73 15.45 -5.89
N VAL A 203 0.35 14.23 -6.25
CA VAL A 203 1.13 13.02 -5.95
C VAL A 203 2.51 13.08 -6.60
N GLY A 204 2.60 13.49 -7.87
CA GLY A 204 3.87 13.66 -8.57
C GLY A 204 4.77 14.70 -7.90
N ALA A 205 4.23 15.87 -7.55
CA ALA A 205 4.97 16.91 -6.85
C ALA A 205 5.44 16.43 -5.46
N GLY A 206 4.59 15.74 -4.71
CA GLY A 206 4.92 15.18 -3.40
C GLY A 206 6.04 14.14 -3.49
N ILE A 207 5.96 13.20 -4.43
CA ILE A 207 7.00 12.20 -4.68
C ILE A 207 8.32 12.87 -5.07
N PHE A 208 8.28 13.87 -5.94
CA PHE A 208 9.48 14.64 -6.32
C PHE A 208 10.15 15.28 -5.10
N LEU A 209 9.36 15.90 -4.20
CA LEU A 209 9.87 16.49 -2.96
C LEU A 209 10.51 15.44 -2.05
N VAL A 210 9.85 14.29 -1.82
CA VAL A 210 10.37 13.20 -0.98
C VAL A 210 11.70 12.64 -1.52
N ASN A 211 11.84 12.58 -2.84
CA ASN A 211 13.00 11.99 -3.51
C ASN A 211 14.11 13.00 -3.83
N ARG A 212 13.89 14.30 -3.57
CA ARG A 212 14.90 15.33 -3.81
C ARG A 212 16.17 15.04 -2.98
N PRO A 213 17.37 15.07 -3.59
CA PRO A 213 18.61 14.91 -2.84
C PRO A 213 18.71 15.98 -1.75
N SER A 214 18.77 15.56 -0.49
CA SER A 214 19.01 16.48 0.61
C SER A 214 20.45 16.98 0.47
N LYS A 215 20.65 18.25 0.13
CA LYS A 215 21.95 18.91 0.29
C LYS A 215 22.25 18.94 1.79
N ALA A 216 22.93 17.93 2.31
CA ALA A 216 23.51 18.03 3.64
C ALA A 216 24.63 19.07 3.58
N PRO A 217 24.76 19.98 4.56
CA PRO A 217 25.94 20.82 4.64
C PRO A 217 27.15 19.91 4.86
N VAL A 218 28.18 20.10 4.04
CA VAL A 218 29.50 19.51 4.26
C VAL A 218 29.95 19.97 5.64
N ARG A 219 29.93 19.08 6.64
CA ARG A 219 30.67 19.32 7.87
C ARG A 219 32.13 19.06 7.53
N VAL A 220 32.86 20.16 7.32
CA VAL A 220 34.33 20.22 7.34
C VAL A 220 34.80 19.94 8.76
#